data_AF-A0A9K3GZC6-F1
#
_entry.id   AF-A0A9K3GZC6-F1
#
_cell.length_a   1.000
_cell.length_b   1.000
_cell.length_c   1.000
_cell.angle_alpha   90.00
_cell.angle_beta   90.00
_cell.angle_gamma   90.00
#
_symmetry.space_group_name_H-M   'P 1'
#
loop_
_entity.id
_entity.type
_entity.pdbx_description
1 polymer ?
#
loop_
_entity_poly.entity_id
_entity_poly.type
_entity_poly.pdbx_seq_one_letter_code
_entity_poly.pdbx_strand_id
1 'polypeptide(L)'
;MLLPSAVSEDLCLSIHNLRDVSLQNLRCEVTNMNTIAEKNRKVYRYGFSKWSAFLKSNQIHIGATLFFKYVKASQLLILTKVVHKTKRKRGRA
;
A
#
# COMPACT_ATOMS: atom_id res chain seq x y z
N MET A 1 1.56 -4.62 -5.44
CA MET A 1 0.34 -4.85 -4.63
C MET A 1 -0.80 -4.14 -5.32
N LEU A 2 -1.96 -4.80 -5.45
CA LEU A 2 -3.18 -4.15 -5.91
C LEU A 2 -3.85 -3.41 -4.75
N LEU A 3 -4.32 -2.21 -5.01
CA LEU A 3 -5.08 -1.40 -4.07
C LEU A 3 -6.55 -1.83 -4.10
N PRO A 4 -7.24 -1.79 -2.94
CA PRO A 4 -8.69 -1.83 -2.90
C PRO A 4 -9.29 -0.70 -3.76
N SER A 5 -10.49 -0.92 -4.31
CA SER A 5 -11.20 0.09 -5.13
C SER A 5 -11.39 1.40 -4.39
N ALA A 6 -11.84 1.35 -3.13
CA ALA A 6 -12.04 2.53 -2.28
C ALA A 6 -10.77 3.39 -2.15
N VAL A 7 -9.60 2.76 -2.01
CA VAL A 7 -8.32 3.49 -1.91
C VAL A 7 -7.93 4.09 -3.26
N SER A 8 -8.21 3.36 -4.35
CA SER A 8 -7.93 3.86 -5.72
C SER A 8 -8.79 5.08 -6.06
N GLU A 9 -10.05 5.07 -5.63
CA GLU A 9 -10.99 6.19 -5.77
C GLU A 9 -10.57 7.39 -4.91
N ASP A 10 -10.17 7.18 -3.65
CA ASP A 10 -9.66 8.25 -2.79
C ASP A 10 -8.39 8.92 -3.35
N LEU A 11 -7.58 8.16 -4.07
CA LEU A 11 -6.39 8.63 -4.78
C LEU A 11 -6.69 9.21 -6.17
N CYS A 12 -7.96 9.20 -6.60
CA CYS A 12 -8.41 9.63 -7.93
C CYS A 12 -7.63 8.97 -9.09
N LEU A 13 -7.26 7.70 -8.94
CA LEU A 13 -6.48 6.98 -9.94
C LEU A 13 -7.35 6.61 -11.14
N SER A 14 -6.84 6.92 -12.33
CA SER A 14 -7.43 6.49 -13.59
C SER A 14 -6.35 6.05 -14.58
N ILE A 15 -6.74 5.37 -15.66
CA ILE A 15 -5.82 4.94 -16.73
C ILE A 15 -5.07 6.13 -17.33
N HIS A 16 -5.70 7.30 -17.33
CA HIS A 16 -5.14 8.56 -17.84
C HIS A 16 -4.53 9.43 -16.74
N ASN A 17 -4.62 9.00 -15.48
CA ASN A 17 -4.20 9.76 -14.31
C ASN A 17 -3.48 8.84 -13.31
N LEU A 18 -2.43 8.18 -13.78
CA LEU A 18 -1.45 7.55 -12.90
C LEU A 18 -0.55 8.65 -12.33
N ARG A 19 -0.41 8.68 -11.01
CA ARG A 19 0.38 9.68 -10.29
C ARG A 19 1.34 9.01 -9.33
N ASP A 20 2.38 9.74 -8.98
CA ASP A 20 3.27 9.35 -7.91
C ASP A 20 2.63 9.73 -6.58
N VAL A 21 2.65 8.80 -5.63
CA VAL A 21 2.13 8.98 -4.28
C VAL A 21 3.29 8.89 -3.32
N SER A 22 3.43 9.89 -2.45
CA SER A 22 4.44 9.83 -1.40
C SER A 22 3.93 8.94 -0.26
N LEU A 23 4.80 8.06 0.23
CA LEU A 23 4.47 7.13 1.28
C LEU A 23 5.47 7.28 2.43
N GLN A 24 4.97 7.64 3.60
CA GLN A 24 5.75 7.82 4.82
C GLN A 24 5.67 6.55 5.67
N ASN A 25 6.82 6.05 6.12
CA ASN A 25 6.89 4.91 7.04
C ASN A 25 6.80 5.31 8.52
N LEU A 26 6.86 4.33 9.43
CA LEU A 26 6.84 4.55 10.87
C LEU A 26 8.09 5.28 11.41
N ARG A 27 9.17 5.34 10.62
CA ARG A 27 10.40 6.07 10.92
C ARG A 27 10.39 7.50 10.36
N CYS A 28 9.24 7.97 9.87
CA CYS A 28 9.05 9.25 9.20
C CYS A 28 9.85 9.45 7.91
N GLU A 29 10.36 8.38 7.31
CA GLU A 29 11.01 8.42 6.01
C GLU A 29 9.97 8.39 4.91
N VAL A 30 10.14 9.24 3.90
CA VAL A 30 9.23 9.36 2.76
C VAL A 30 9.82 8.68 1.54
N THR A 31 9.05 7.81 0.90
CA THR A 31 9.39 7.15 -0.35
C THR A 31 8.33 7.46 -1.40
N ASN A 32 8.74 7.87 -2.59
CA ASN A 32 7.80 8.05 -3.71
C ASN A 32 7.47 6.70 -4.36
N MET A 33 6.17 6.44 -4.50
CA MET A 33 5.62 5.25 -5.13
C MET A 33 4.85 5.62 -6.40
N ASN A 34 5.30 5.06 -7.52
CA ASN A 34 4.55 5.16 -8.76
C ASN A 34 3.33 4.26 -8.68
N THR A 35 2.18 4.82 -9.06
CA THR A 35 0.97 4.03 -9.27
C THR A 35 1.01 3.36 -10.63
N ILE A 36 0.53 2.13 -10.68
CA ILE A 36 0.43 1.33 -11.90
C ILE A 36 -1.02 0.93 -12.10
N ALA A 37 -1.45 0.88 -13.36
CA ALA A 37 -2.72 0.29 -13.76
C ALA A 37 -2.47 -1.09 -14.35
N GLU A 38 -3.18 -2.09 -13.86
CA GLU A 38 -3.20 -3.44 -14.38
C GLU A 38 -4.59 -3.71 -14.96
N LYS A 39 -4.65 -4.05 -16.26
CA LYS A 39 -5.92 -4.39 -16.92
C LYS A 39 -6.30 -5.82 -16.58
N ASN A 40 -7.42 -6.00 -15.89
CA ASN A 40 -8.01 -7.31 -15.62
C ASN A 40 -9.34 -7.45 -16.36
N ARG A 41 -9.32 -8.17 -17.49
CA ARG A 41 -10.46 -8.31 -18.42
C ARG A 41 -11.00 -6.94 -18.86
N LYS A 42 -12.13 -6.52 -18.29
CA LYS A 42 -12.84 -5.26 -18.58
C LYS A 42 -12.63 -4.17 -17.52
N VAL A 43 -11.92 -4.46 -16.43
CA VAL A 43 -11.74 -3.54 -15.30
C VAL A 43 -10.27 -3.27 -15.06
N TYR A 44 -9.92 -2.01 -14.79
CA TYR A 44 -8.58 -1.64 -14.36
C TYR A 44 -8.46 -1.76 -12.86
N ARG A 45 -7.37 -2.38 -12.39
CA ARG A 45 -6.98 -2.40 -10.99
C ARG A 45 -5.72 -1.57 -10.83
N TYR A 46 -5.65 -0.80 -9.76
CA TYR A 46 -4.49 0.06 -9.51
C TYR A 46 -3.60 -0.54 -8.44
N GLY A 47 -2.33 -0.20 -8.44
CA GLY A 47 -1.35 -0.72 -7.51
C GLY A 47 -0.12 0.15 -7.38
N PHE A 48 0.83 -0.29 -6.56
CA PHE A 48 2.15 0.34 -6.44
C PHE A 48 3.24 -0.57 -7.00
N SER A 49 4.13 -0.01 -7.83
CA SER A 49 5.23 -0.75 -8.48
C SER A 49 6.35 -1.14 -7.52
N LYS A 50 6.75 -0.23 -6.62
CA LYS A 50 7.88 -0.44 -5.68
C LYS A 50 7.47 -1.02 -4.32
N TRP A 51 6.29 -1.63 -4.26
CA TRP A 51 5.71 -2.12 -3.00
C TRP A 51 6.58 -3.14 -2.28
N SER A 52 7.11 -4.12 -3.02
CA SER A 52 7.94 -5.18 -2.45
C SER A 52 9.23 -4.65 -1.83
N ALA A 53 9.87 -3.66 -2.47
CA ALA A 53 11.06 -2.99 -1.96
C ALA A 53 10.76 -2.24 -0.66
N PHE A 54 9.64 -1.50 -0.62
CA PHE A 54 9.18 -0.80 0.58
C PHE A 54 8.91 -1.74 1.76
N LEU A 55 8.25 -2.88 1.53
CA LEU A 55 8.02 -3.85 2.59
C LEU A 55 9.34 -4.41 3.16
N LYS A 56 10.28 -4.75 2.28
CA LYS A 56 11.60 -5.27 2.67
C LYS A 56 12.40 -4.26 3.48
N SER A 57 12.46 -3.00 3.04
CA SER A 57 13.22 -1.94 3.74
C SER A 57 12.65 -1.63 5.13
N ASN A 58 11.35 -1.86 5.33
CA ASN A 58 10.67 -1.65 6.61
C ASN A 58 10.52 -2.93 7.45
N GLN A 59 11.16 -4.04 7.05
CA GLN A 59 11.10 -5.34 7.75
C GLN A 59 9.65 -5.85 7.91
N ILE A 60 8.77 -5.52 6.97
CA ILE A 60 7.36 -5.92 6.98
C ILE A 60 7.23 -7.27 6.27
N HIS A 61 6.90 -8.30 7.04
CA HIS A 61 6.69 -9.64 6.52
C HIS A 61 5.32 -9.82 5.85
N ILE A 62 5.27 -10.75 4.88
CA ILE A 62 4.02 -11.16 4.21
C ILE A 62 3.00 -11.62 5.26
N GLY A 63 1.75 -11.20 5.08
CA GLY A 63 0.65 -11.51 6.00
C GLY A 63 0.47 -10.48 7.13
N ALA A 64 1.30 -9.44 7.19
CA ALA A 64 1.06 -8.27 8.02
C ALA A 64 -0.11 -7.43 7.46
N THR A 65 -0.84 -6.79 8.37
CA THR A 65 -1.88 -5.80 8.06
C THR A 65 -1.31 -4.41 8.29
N LEU A 66 -1.49 -3.53 7.32
CA LEU A 66 -0.98 -2.16 7.35
C LEU A 66 -2.14 -1.17 7.40
N PHE A 67 -2.01 -0.15 8.24
CA PHE A 67 -2.98 0.94 8.35
C PHE A 67 -2.35 2.22 7.84
N PHE A 68 -3.04 2.87 6.92
CA PHE A 68 -2.60 4.12 6.33
C PHE A 68 -3.59 5.23 6.64
N LYS A 69 -3.06 6.41 6.95
CA LYS A 69 -3.80 7.67 6.90
C LYS A 69 -3.46 8.36 5.58
N TYR A 70 -4.46 8.70 4.81
CA TYR A 70 -4.27 9.47 3.58
C TYR A 70 -4.50 10.96 3.83
N VAL A 71 -3.50 11.78 3.49
CA VAL A 71 -3.59 13.24 3.54
C VAL A 71 -3.76 13.76 2.11
N LYS A 72 -5.00 14.07 1.73
CA LYS A 72 -5.40 14.46 0.37
C LYS A 72 -4.62 15.67 -0.15
N ALA A 73 -4.45 16.70 0.68
CA ALA A 73 -3.79 17.96 0.30
C ALA A 73 -2.34 17.78 -0.19
N SER A 74 -1.60 16.84 0.40
CA SER A 74 -0.20 16.58 0.08
C SER A 74 0.02 15.25 -0.65
N GLN A 75 -1.06 14.56 -1.04
CA GLN A 75 -1.01 13.22 -1.64
C GLN A 75 -0.11 12.24 -0.88
N LEU A 76 -0.15 12.31 0.46
CA LEU A 76 0.74 11.57 1.34
C LEU A 76 -0.01 10.42 2.03
N LEU A 77 0.47 9.20 1.84
CA LEU A 77 0.04 8.03 2.60
C LEU A 77 0.98 7.83 3.79
N ILE A 78 0.47 8.03 5.00
CA ILE A 78 1.23 7.86 6.23
C ILE A 78 0.91 6.49 6.81
N LEU A 79 1.91 5.61 6.90
CA LEU A 79 1.80 4.35 7.62
C LEU A 79 1.67 4.65 9.12
N THR A 80 0.50 4.36 9.70
CA THR A 80 0.23 4.65 11.11
C THR A 80 0.39 3.45 12.01
N LYS A 81 0.19 2.24 11.48
CA LYS A 81 0.28 0.99 12.25
C LYS A 81 0.61 -0.19 11.36
N VAL A 82 1.45 -1.08 11.88
CA VAL A 82 1.73 -2.41 11.33
C VAL A 82 1.28 -3.46 12.33
N VAL A 83 0.48 -4.42 11.90
CA VAL A 83 0.04 -5.55 12.72
C VAL A 83 0.53 -6.84 12.09
N HIS A 84 1.47 -7.50 12.76
CA HIS A 84 1.94 -8.81 12.33
C HIS A 84 1.00 -9.89 12.87
N LYS A 85 0.65 -10.87 12.01
CA LYS A 85 -0.03 -12.07 12.48
C LYS A 85 0.90 -12.81 13.43
N THR A 86 0.53 -12.90 14.70
CA THR A 86 1.14 -13.86 15.61
C THR A 86 0.80 -15.26 15.12
N LYS A 87 1.81 -16.08 14.82
CA LYS A 87 1.59 -17.52 14.64
C LYS A 87 1.10 -18.05 15.99
N ARG A 88 -0.22 -18.20 16.17
CA ARG A 88 -0.70 -19.11 17.21
C ARG A 88 -0.15 -20.48 16.81
N LYS A 89 0.81 -21.00 17.58
CA LYS A 89 1.14 -22.42 17.54
C LYS A 89 -0.20 -23.12 17.74
N ARG A 90 -0.69 -23.86 16.74
CA ARG A 90 -1.73 -24.86 16.98
C ARG A 90 -1.12 -25.79 18.03
N GLY A 91 -1.52 -25.64 19.29
CA GLY A 91 -1.28 -26.67 20.27
C GLY A 91 -1.90 -27.94 19.72
N ARG A 92 -1.07 -28.94 19.43
CA ARG A 92 -1.56 -30.31 19.33
C ARG A 92 -1.98 -30.67 20.75
N ALA A 93 -3.29 -30.69 20.98
CA ALA A 93 -3.88 -31.47 22.06
C ALA A 93 -4.00 -32.92 21.58
#